data_AF-A0A855MA11-F1
#
_entry.id   AF-A0A855MA11-F1
#
_cell.length_a   1.000
_cell.length_b   1.000
_cell.length_c   1.000
_cell.angle_alpha   90.00
_cell.angle_beta   90.00
_cell.angle_gamma   90.00
#
_symmetry.space_group_name_H-M   'P 1'
#
loop_
_entity.id
_entity.type
_entity.pdbx_description
1 polymer ?
#
loop_
_entity_poly.entity_id
_entity_poly.type
_entity_poly.pdbx_seq_one_letter_code
_entity_poly.pdbx_strand_id
1 'polypeptide(L)'
;MNKLQSRNIPEDLYARVVTAAELNNRSLEGEVRQALMQQYPAPGSETLTLRQQWQNSTAERLRGLVAQLKADGFWQFRGPGTLVQLARHVGESSPAQFLDWLDGSEPLPFEAAGRISTFTGCSTDWLIDGQLDPFTVADIGRPDEYEAFFSTGLQGDSRYHLIRFADGTLYFIRHDRQDNAWNAGYTGGRFYLANGMGGGGTGNLKRFLMYLKTQGQRLRIDSHDSREDRDSLGQHHPCFFLKDAVNTMTDWLPQLLRGELPDRWAADAGELRYILNEFRDPEPKKQIAAFVQKLANTLNTFDIYSDHWQVFSEGYNQRLPSGKTTYDLFLEQLPRVDMVDRLMTLHEDTLQAAFRRCELINTLQVENDFTADTAAEFVKGISVRFQTADDFIRALAERHVHCQDSSGFLDAYANLQCRETGVNGYQLPNNLMKVAESQSFIYVDGIRPLDAISIANLYQLLMRDFRFSEGQAKTFISGIKTGDESDHEIRN
;
A
#
# COMPACT_ATOMS: atom_id res chain seq x y z
N MET A 1 -20.96 -56.77 41.75
CA MET A 1 -20.66 -55.99 42.97
C MET A 1 -20.08 -56.94 44.01
N ASN A 2 -18.82 -56.75 44.40
CA ASN A 2 -18.20 -57.55 45.45
C ASN A 2 -18.59 -56.95 46.82
N LYS A 3 -18.99 -57.80 47.76
CA LYS A 3 -19.40 -57.38 49.12
C LYS A 3 -18.22 -57.54 50.08
N LEU A 4 -17.81 -56.44 50.71
CA LEU A 4 -16.87 -56.46 51.82
C LEU A 4 -17.67 -56.68 53.13
N GLN A 5 -17.43 -57.78 53.83
CA GLN A 5 -17.97 -58.02 55.16
C GLN A 5 -16.81 -58.09 56.16
N SER A 6 -16.77 -57.17 57.12
CA SER A 6 -15.84 -57.28 58.25
C SER A 6 -16.58 -57.78 59.50
N ARG A 7 -15.86 -58.49 60.36
CA ARG A 7 -16.34 -58.96 61.67
C ARG A 7 -15.42 -58.42 62.74
N ASN A 8 -15.95 -58.16 63.93
CA ASN A 8 -15.19 -57.69 65.10
C ASN A 8 -14.47 -56.34 64.88
N ILE A 9 -15.16 -55.35 64.32
CA ILE A 9 -14.64 -53.96 64.31
C ILE A 9 -14.60 -53.46 65.77
N PRO A 10 -13.46 -52.94 66.26
CA PRO A 10 -13.41 -52.30 67.58
C PRO A 10 -14.45 -51.19 67.71
N GLU A 11 -15.17 -51.12 68.85
CA GLU A 11 -16.24 -50.14 69.07
C GLU A 11 -15.74 -48.69 68.93
N ASP A 12 -14.52 -48.40 69.38
CA ASP A 12 -13.88 -47.10 69.27
C ASP A 12 -13.61 -46.70 67.80
N LEU A 13 -13.26 -47.67 66.96
CA LEU A 13 -13.04 -47.45 65.54
C LEU A 13 -14.37 -47.23 64.83
N TYR A 14 -15.39 -48.03 65.15
CA TYR A 14 -16.73 -47.86 64.60
C TYR A 14 -17.29 -46.48 64.94
N ALA A 15 -17.20 -46.05 66.20
CA ALA A 15 -17.65 -44.73 66.64
C ALA A 15 -16.96 -43.59 65.88
N ARG A 16 -15.63 -43.66 65.68
CA ARG A 16 -14.87 -42.67 64.90
C ARG A 16 -15.34 -42.57 63.45
N VAL A 17 -15.66 -43.70 62.82
CA VAL A 17 -16.16 -43.73 61.44
C VAL A 17 -17.59 -43.18 61.34
N VAL A 18 -18.46 -43.45 62.32
CA VAL A 18 -19.80 -42.84 62.41
C VAL A 18 -19.69 -41.31 62.49
N THR A 19 -18.86 -40.79 63.40
CA THR A 19 -18.65 -39.34 63.54
C THR A 19 -18.10 -38.71 62.27
N ALA A 20 -17.14 -39.37 61.60
CA ALA A 20 -16.59 -38.88 60.33
C ALA A 20 -17.64 -38.88 59.20
N ALA A 21 -18.49 -39.91 59.13
CA ALA A 21 -19.56 -40.00 58.14
C ALA A 21 -20.61 -38.89 58.33
N GLU A 22 -21.00 -38.60 59.58
CA GLU A 22 -21.90 -37.49 59.92
C GLU A 22 -21.27 -36.14 59.54
N LEU A 23 -20.00 -35.91 59.89
CA LEU A 23 -19.30 -34.67 59.61
C LEU A 23 -19.15 -34.40 58.10
N ASN A 24 -19.01 -35.46 57.31
CA ASN A 24 -18.87 -35.38 55.85
C ASN A 24 -20.21 -35.51 55.09
N ASN A 25 -21.35 -35.57 55.78
CA ASN A 25 -22.69 -35.80 55.20
C ASN A 25 -22.75 -37.03 54.27
N ARG A 26 -22.16 -38.15 54.68
CA ARG A 26 -22.14 -39.41 53.93
C ARG A 26 -22.78 -40.54 54.73
N SER A 27 -23.24 -41.57 54.04
CA SER A 27 -23.57 -42.84 54.71
C SER A 27 -22.30 -43.48 55.26
N LEU A 28 -22.43 -44.28 56.32
CA LEU A 28 -21.31 -45.02 56.91
C LEU A 28 -20.55 -45.84 55.85
N GLU A 29 -21.30 -46.53 54.97
CA GLU A 29 -20.73 -47.29 53.85
C GLU A 29 -20.01 -46.38 52.84
N GLY A 30 -20.56 -45.18 52.57
CA GLY A 30 -19.95 -44.19 51.70
C GLY A 30 -18.62 -43.66 52.24
N GLU A 31 -18.56 -43.39 53.55
CA GLU A 31 -17.34 -42.94 54.22
C GLU A 31 -16.26 -44.04 54.24
N VAL A 32 -16.63 -45.28 54.55
CA VAL A 32 -15.71 -46.43 54.50
C VAL A 32 -15.20 -46.65 53.08
N ARG A 33 -16.06 -46.55 52.06
CA ARG A 33 -15.66 -46.67 50.66
C ARG A 33 -14.64 -45.59 50.28
N GLN A 34 -14.87 -44.35 50.71
CA GLN A 34 -13.97 -43.23 50.43
C GLN A 34 -12.62 -43.38 51.16
N ALA A 35 -12.63 -43.79 52.42
CA ALA A 35 -11.40 -44.08 53.17
C ALA A 35 -10.59 -45.21 52.53
N LEU A 36 -11.27 -46.27 52.06
CA LEU A 36 -10.61 -47.37 51.33
C LEU A 36 -10.05 -46.91 49.98
N MET A 37 -10.75 -46.05 49.23
CA MET A 37 -10.24 -45.48 47.98
C MET A 37 -9.00 -44.59 48.18
N GLN A 38 -8.92 -43.89 49.31
CA GLN A 38 -7.75 -43.09 49.67
C GLN A 38 -6.57 -43.95 50.11
N GLN A 39 -6.84 -45.03 50.86
CA GLN A 39 -5.80 -45.93 51.38
C GLN A 39 -5.26 -46.89 50.31
N TYR A 40 -6.10 -47.27 49.35
CA TYR A 40 -5.78 -48.15 48.23
C TYR A 40 -6.10 -47.45 46.91
N PRO A 41 -5.29 -46.43 46.54
CA PRO A 41 -5.41 -45.76 45.24
C PRO A 41 -5.33 -46.77 44.10
N ALA A 42 -6.02 -46.47 42.99
CA ALA A 42 -5.87 -47.28 41.78
C ALA A 42 -4.39 -47.22 41.31
N PRO A 43 -3.84 -48.30 40.74
CA PRO A 43 -2.51 -48.24 40.11
C PRO A 43 -2.49 -47.10 39.08
N GLY A 44 -1.60 -46.13 39.26
CA GLY A 44 -1.53 -44.91 38.43
C GLY A 44 -2.31 -43.70 38.95
N SER A 45 -2.95 -43.77 40.13
CA SER A 45 -3.56 -42.59 40.78
C SER A 45 -2.61 -41.91 41.77
N GLU A 46 -1.31 -41.85 41.44
CA GLU A 46 -0.38 -41.01 42.17
C GLU A 46 -0.83 -39.56 42.01
N THR A 47 -1.11 -38.89 43.13
CA THR A 47 -1.41 -37.47 43.13
C THR A 47 -0.17 -36.73 42.68
N LEU A 48 -0.13 -36.31 41.42
CA LEU A 48 0.99 -35.57 40.84
C LEU A 48 1.28 -34.34 41.71
N THR A 49 2.56 -34.08 41.97
CA THR A 49 2.98 -32.82 42.60
C THR A 49 2.58 -31.64 41.72
N LEU A 50 2.42 -30.44 42.31
CA LEU A 50 2.12 -29.22 41.55
C LEU A 50 3.11 -28.99 40.40
N ARG A 51 4.39 -29.31 40.63
CA ARG A 51 5.43 -29.27 39.59
C ARG A 51 5.13 -30.22 38.43
N GLN A 52 4.80 -31.48 38.71
CA GLN A 52 4.48 -32.47 37.69
C GLN A 52 3.19 -32.13 36.94
N GLN A 53 2.17 -31.62 37.64
CA GLN A 53 0.93 -31.16 37.01
C GLN A 53 1.20 -30.01 36.02
N TRP A 54 1.97 -29.00 36.46
CA TRP A 54 2.36 -27.89 35.60
C TRP A 54 3.20 -28.36 34.40
N GLN A 55 4.20 -29.23 34.63
CA GLN A 55 5.06 -29.77 33.59
C GLN A 55 4.27 -30.55 32.53
N ASN A 56 3.36 -31.43 32.95
CA ASN A 56 2.51 -32.20 32.05
C ASN A 56 1.55 -31.29 31.26
N SER A 57 0.96 -30.29 31.92
CA SER A 57 0.05 -29.34 31.26
C SER A 57 0.76 -28.49 30.21
N THR A 58 2.00 -28.06 30.49
CA THR A 58 2.85 -27.32 29.55
C THR A 58 3.26 -28.20 28.36
N ALA A 59 3.60 -29.46 28.61
CA ALA A 59 3.91 -30.43 27.56
C ALA A 59 2.69 -30.70 26.66
N GLU A 60 1.49 -30.81 27.25
CA GLU A 60 0.22 -30.94 26.50
C GLU A 60 -0.03 -29.74 25.59
N ARG A 61 0.14 -28.51 26.09
CA ARG A 61 0.00 -27.30 25.29
C ARG A 61 1.04 -27.20 24.19
N LEU A 62 2.29 -27.55 24.47
CA LEU A 62 3.36 -27.57 23.46
C LEU A 62 3.05 -28.59 22.35
N ARG A 63 2.57 -29.79 22.71
CA ARG A 63 2.10 -30.80 21.72
C ARG A 63 0.91 -30.27 20.92
N GLY A 64 -0.04 -29.63 21.59
CA GLY A 64 -1.19 -28.96 20.97
C GLY A 64 -0.75 -27.91 19.94
N LEU A 65 0.17 -27.03 20.33
CA LEU A 65 0.74 -26.00 19.45
C LEU A 65 1.39 -26.61 18.20
N VAL A 66 2.23 -27.64 18.35
CA VAL A 66 2.86 -28.30 17.21
C VAL A 66 1.81 -28.87 16.25
N ALA A 67 0.80 -29.56 16.79
CA ALA A 67 -0.28 -30.11 15.99
C ALA A 67 -1.07 -29.00 15.28
N GLN A 68 -1.36 -27.91 16.00
CA GLN A 68 -2.09 -26.75 15.50
C GLN A 68 -1.33 -26.04 14.37
N LEU A 69 -0.03 -25.78 14.53
CA LEU A 69 0.80 -25.16 13.47
C LEU A 69 0.82 -26.00 12.19
N LYS A 70 0.87 -27.33 12.34
CA LYS A 70 0.76 -28.24 11.19
C LYS A 70 -0.63 -28.16 10.55
N ALA A 71 -1.69 -28.20 11.35
CA ALA A 71 -3.07 -28.11 10.88
C ALA A 71 -3.34 -26.76 10.21
N ASP A 72 -2.76 -25.66 10.70
CA ASP A 72 -2.90 -24.29 10.20
C ASP A 72 -2.02 -23.99 8.98
N GLY A 73 -1.19 -24.95 8.55
CA GLY A 73 -0.36 -24.78 7.37
C GLY A 73 0.78 -23.77 7.56
N PHE A 74 1.19 -23.52 8.81
CA PHE A 74 2.26 -22.57 9.18
C PHE A 74 3.54 -22.74 8.34
N TRP A 75 3.90 -23.99 8.04
CA TRP A 75 5.11 -24.32 7.29
C TRP A 75 5.06 -23.95 5.81
N GLN A 76 3.88 -23.72 5.22
CA GLN A 76 3.75 -23.30 3.81
C GLN A 76 4.55 -22.03 3.51
N PHE A 77 4.73 -21.16 4.50
CA PHE A 77 5.45 -19.89 4.38
C PHE A 77 6.91 -19.97 4.82
N ARG A 78 7.33 -21.10 5.41
CA ARG A 78 8.66 -21.27 6.03
C ARG A 78 9.46 -22.48 5.51
N GLY A 79 8.90 -23.25 4.58
CA GLY A 79 9.55 -24.40 3.94
C GLY A 79 9.13 -25.75 4.54
N PRO A 80 9.92 -26.81 4.37
CA PRO A 80 9.59 -28.11 4.95
C PRO A 80 9.42 -27.98 6.46
N GLY A 81 8.38 -28.59 7.00
CA GLY A 81 7.97 -28.44 8.39
C GLY A 81 8.02 -29.74 9.17
N THR A 82 9.02 -29.88 10.04
CA THR A 82 9.20 -31.04 10.91
C THR A 82 9.49 -30.58 12.34
N LEU A 83 9.27 -31.47 13.31
CA LEU A 83 9.67 -31.24 14.71
C LEU A 83 11.16 -30.90 14.85
N VAL A 84 12.01 -31.56 14.05
CA VAL A 84 13.46 -31.30 14.05
C VAL A 84 13.78 -29.89 13.55
N GLN A 85 13.07 -29.42 12.53
CA GLN A 85 13.22 -28.06 12.04
C GLN A 85 12.69 -27.03 13.03
N LEU A 86 11.58 -27.32 13.72
CA LEU A 86 11.08 -26.47 14.79
C LEU A 86 12.12 -26.33 15.91
N ALA A 87 12.66 -27.44 16.41
CA ALA A 87 13.70 -27.42 17.45
C ALA A 87 14.92 -26.60 17.01
N ARG A 88 15.35 -26.75 15.75
CA ARG A 88 16.44 -25.97 15.17
C ARG A 88 16.12 -24.46 15.09
N HIS A 89 14.91 -24.08 14.69
CA HIS A 89 14.50 -22.67 14.61
C HIS A 89 14.35 -22.02 15.98
N VAL A 90 13.94 -22.80 16.98
CA VAL A 90 13.89 -22.38 18.39
C VAL A 90 15.30 -22.21 18.99
N GLY A 91 16.33 -22.72 18.32
CA GLY A 91 17.73 -22.54 18.71
C GLY A 91 18.31 -23.69 19.53
N GLU A 92 17.66 -24.85 19.55
CA GLU A 92 18.16 -26.03 20.25
C GLU A 92 19.29 -26.71 19.48
N SER A 93 20.33 -27.14 20.20
CA SER A 93 21.50 -27.82 19.63
C SER A 93 21.19 -29.23 19.12
N SER A 94 20.09 -29.82 19.60
CA SER A 94 19.60 -31.15 19.24
C SER A 94 18.07 -31.20 19.41
N PRO A 95 17.34 -31.98 18.59
CA PRO A 95 15.90 -32.18 18.78
C PRO A 95 15.55 -32.91 20.08
N ALA A 96 16.50 -33.62 20.71
CA ALA A 96 16.26 -34.42 21.91
C ALA A 96 15.63 -33.60 23.04
N GLN A 97 16.21 -32.44 23.36
CA GLN A 97 15.70 -31.57 24.42
C GLN A 97 14.28 -31.07 24.15
N PHE A 98 13.95 -30.79 22.89
CA PHE A 98 12.61 -30.38 22.48
C PHE A 98 11.60 -31.52 22.61
N LEU A 99 12.02 -32.76 22.31
CA LEU A 99 11.21 -33.96 22.50
C LEU A 99 10.96 -34.23 23.99
N ASP A 100 11.96 -34.03 24.84
CA ASP A 100 11.82 -34.17 26.29
C ASP A 100 10.76 -33.20 26.86
N TRP A 101 10.69 -31.96 26.33
CA TRP A 101 9.62 -31.01 26.69
C TRP A 101 8.24 -31.44 26.19
N LEU A 102 8.15 -32.04 25.00
CA LEU A 102 6.88 -32.54 24.45
C LEU A 102 6.34 -33.75 25.21
N ASP A 103 7.24 -34.63 25.65
CA ASP A 103 6.93 -35.82 26.42
C ASP A 103 6.64 -35.50 27.88
N GLY A 104 6.99 -34.29 28.33
CA GLY A 104 6.87 -33.87 29.72
C GLY A 104 7.87 -34.57 30.64
N SER A 105 8.98 -35.10 30.09
CA SER A 105 10.09 -35.66 30.88
C SER A 105 10.91 -34.55 31.55
N GLU A 106 11.06 -33.41 30.86
CA GLU A 106 11.73 -32.20 31.37
C GLU A 106 10.79 -30.98 31.33
N PRO A 107 10.92 -30.03 32.28
CA PRO A 107 10.14 -28.79 32.27
C PRO A 107 10.62 -27.85 31.16
N LEU A 108 9.69 -27.16 30.49
CA LEU A 108 9.99 -26.14 29.50
C LEU A 108 10.56 -24.87 30.17
N PRO A 109 11.81 -24.45 29.86
CA PRO A 109 12.37 -23.21 30.41
C PRO A 109 11.68 -21.96 29.84
N PHE A 110 11.56 -20.90 30.64
CA PHE A 110 10.96 -19.63 30.19
C PHE A 110 11.64 -19.03 28.96
N GLU A 111 12.97 -19.09 28.89
CA GLU A 111 13.69 -18.60 27.70
C GLU A 111 13.34 -19.40 26.45
N ALA A 112 13.20 -20.73 26.56
CA ALA A 112 12.81 -21.57 25.44
C ALA A 112 11.37 -21.26 25.00
N ALA A 113 10.46 -21.07 25.95
CA ALA A 113 9.08 -20.64 25.65
C ALA A 113 9.05 -19.29 24.92
N GLY A 114 9.88 -18.32 25.32
CA GLY A 114 10.02 -17.05 24.62
C GLY A 114 10.54 -17.19 23.18
N ARG A 115 11.51 -18.10 22.94
CA ARG A 115 11.99 -18.40 21.58
C ARG A 115 10.92 -19.10 20.73
N ILE A 116 10.16 -20.03 21.31
CA ILE A 116 9.02 -20.69 20.64
C ILE A 116 7.96 -19.65 20.27
N SER A 117 7.57 -18.79 21.20
CA SER A 117 6.62 -17.69 20.98
C SER A 117 7.10 -16.77 19.85
N THR A 118 8.36 -16.33 19.90
CA THR A 118 8.94 -15.46 18.87
C THR A 118 8.88 -16.10 17.47
N PHE A 119 9.19 -17.40 17.36
CA PHE A 119 9.20 -18.08 16.07
C PHE A 119 7.79 -18.39 15.54
N THR A 120 6.89 -18.80 16.42
CA THR A 120 5.56 -19.32 16.06
C THR A 120 4.46 -18.28 16.11
N GLY A 121 4.68 -17.15 16.78
CA GLY A 121 3.66 -16.15 17.07
C GLY A 121 2.70 -16.54 18.19
N CYS A 122 2.91 -17.66 18.89
CA CYS A 122 2.04 -18.07 20.00
C CYS A 122 2.24 -17.19 21.24
N SER A 123 1.26 -17.15 22.13
CA SER A 123 1.36 -16.50 23.44
C SER A 123 2.28 -17.31 24.37
N THR A 124 3.29 -16.65 24.94
CA THR A 124 4.17 -17.25 25.96
C THR A 124 3.40 -17.60 27.22
N ASP A 125 2.49 -16.71 27.64
CA ASP A 125 1.66 -16.90 28.84
C ASP A 125 0.81 -18.16 28.65
N TRP A 126 0.05 -18.24 27.55
CA TRP A 126 -0.73 -19.44 27.21
C TRP A 126 0.12 -20.70 27.25
N LEU A 127 1.31 -20.68 26.66
CA LEU A 127 2.18 -21.86 26.62
C LEU A 127 2.59 -22.31 28.03
N ILE A 128 2.94 -21.37 28.90
CA ILE A 128 3.48 -21.63 30.25
C ILE A 128 2.39 -21.90 31.29
N ASP A 129 1.31 -21.13 31.31
CA ASP A 129 0.30 -21.15 32.37
C ASP A 129 -1.12 -21.46 31.88
N GLY A 130 -1.34 -21.49 30.56
CA GLY A 130 -2.64 -21.79 29.96
C GLY A 130 -3.64 -20.63 30.00
N GLN A 131 -3.20 -19.40 30.30
CA GLN A 131 -4.03 -18.20 30.23
C GLN A 131 -4.18 -17.72 28.78
N LEU A 132 -5.32 -17.08 28.48
CA LEU A 132 -5.62 -16.52 27.16
C LEU A 132 -5.66 -17.59 26.05
N ASP A 133 -5.71 -17.14 24.80
CA ASP A 133 -5.71 -17.99 23.62
C ASP A 133 -4.28 -18.27 23.10
N PRO A 134 -4.09 -19.37 22.35
CA PRO A 134 -2.78 -19.73 21.79
C PRO A 134 -2.14 -18.63 20.95
N PHE A 135 -2.93 -17.85 20.20
CA PHE A 135 -2.46 -16.76 19.36
C PHE A 135 -3.14 -15.45 19.75
N THR A 136 -2.35 -14.43 20.04
CA THR A 136 -2.90 -13.14 20.47
C THR A 136 -3.56 -12.41 19.30
N VAL A 137 -4.79 -11.95 19.50
CA VAL A 137 -5.51 -11.08 18.57
C VAL A 137 -5.90 -9.80 19.30
N ALA A 138 -5.36 -8.66 18.87
CA ALA A 138 -5.63 -7.37 19.52
C ALA A 138 -6.96 -6.77 19.05
N ASP A 139 -7.75 -6.20 19.97
CA ASP A 139 -8.81 -5.25 19.57
C ASP A 139 -8.11 -4.00 19.03
N ILE A 140 -8.30 -3.74 17.74
CA ILE A 140 -7.76 -2.59 17.02
C ILE A 140 -8.86 -1.73 16.41
N GLY A 141 -10.08 -1.79 16.95
CA GLY A 141 -11.19 -1.02 16.40
C GLY A 141 -11.12 0.49 16.70
N ARG A 142 -10.12 0.99 17.45
CA ARG A 142 -9.89 2.45 17.59
C ARG A 142 -9.01 3.03 16.47
N PRO A 143 -9.20 4.32 16.12
CA PRO A 143 -8.35 5.02 15.17
C PRO A 143 -6.85 4.85 15.39
N ASP A 144 -6.36 5.16 16.58
CA ASP A 144 -4.95 5.04 16.94
C ASP A 144 -4.41 3.60 16.83
N GLU A 145 -5.26 2.61 17.11
CA GLU A 145 -4.88 1.19 17.10
C GLU A 145 -4.81 0.62 15.67
N TYR A 146 -5.84 0.82 14.83
CA TYR A 146 -5.76 0.36 13.44
C TYR A 146 -4.75 1.20 12.64
N GLU A 147 -4.61 2.50 12.90
CA GLU A 147 -3.61 3.33 12.24
C GLU A 147 -2.20 2.81 12.54
N ALA A 148 -1.90 2.47 13.80
CA ALA A 148 -0.63 1.85 14.17
C ALA A 148 -0.43 0.47 13.53
N PHE A 149 -1.50 -0.32 13.40
CA PHE A 149 -1.45 -1.64 12.74
C PHE A 149 -1.06 -1.55 11.26
N PHE A 150 -1.65 -0.59 10.53
CA PHE A 150 -1.40 -0.36 9.12
C PHE A 150 -0.16 0.51 8.83
N SER A 151 0.31 1.30 9.80
CA SER A 151 1.50 2.14 9.67
C SER A 151 2.78 1.36 9.93
N THR A 152 3.15 0.46 9.01
CA THR A 152 4.53 -0.03 8.92
C THR A 152 5.31 0.93 8.02
N GLY A 153 6.52 1.35 8.42
CA GLY A 153 7.31 2.30 7.64
C GLY A 153 7.41 1.92 6.15
N LEU A 154 7.60 2.93 5.28
CA LEU A 154 7.59 2.83 3.80
C LEU A 154 8.54 1.80 3.17
N GLN A 155 9.32 1.04 3.96
CA GLN A 155 10.31 0.08 3.50
C GLN A 155 9.90 -1.40 3.65
N GLY A 156 8.78 -1.73 4.30
CA GLY A 156 8.38 -3.13 4.51
C GLY A 156 7.54 -3.73 3.36
N ASP A 157 7.81 -4.99 2.97
CA ASP A 157 6.93 -5.78 2.07
C ASP A 157 5.81 -6.47 2.86
N SER A 158 4.96 -5.65 3.48
CA SER A 158 3.78 -6.12 4.23
C SER A 158 2.58 -6.31 3.30
N ARG A 159 1.90 -7.46 3.45
CA ARG A 159 0.60 -7.74 2.83
C ARG A 159 -0.48 -7.78 3.90
N TYR A 160 -1.61 -7.16 3.61
CA TYR A 160 -2.73 -7.05 4.53
C TYR A 160 -3.92 -7.85 4.01
N HIS A 161 -4.59 -8.55 4.92
CA HIS A 161 -5.79 -9.31 4.62
C HIS A 161 -6.91 -8.85 5.55
N LEU A 162 -7.99 -8.36 4.95
CA LEU A 162 -9.21 -7.94 5.65
C LEU A 162 -10.25 -9.04 5.46
N ILE A 163 -10.62 -9.69 6.54
CA ILE A 163 -11.51 -10.85 6.54
C ILE A 163 -12.80 -10.46 7.26
N ARG A 164 -13.94 -10.70 6.61
CA ARG A 164 -15.27 -10.55 7.21
C ARG A 164 -15.81 -11.91 7.63
N PHE A 165 -16.19 -12.06 8.90
CA PHE A 165 -16.94 -13.22 9.40
C PHE A 165 -18.45 -13.10 9.12
N ALA A 166 -19.18 -14.19 9.31
CA ALA A 166 -20.62 -14.24 9.04
C ALA A 166 -21.44 -13.23 9.86
N ASP A 167 -21.00 -12.89 11.08
CA ASP A 167 -21.61 -11.88 11.94
C ASP A 167 -21.23 -10.43 11.55
N GLY A 168 -20.42 -10.26 10.52
CA GLY A 168 -19.88 -8.99 10.06
C GLY A 168 -18.63 -8.53 10.80
N THR A 169 -18.16 -9.25 11.83
CA THR A 169 -16.90 -8.92 12.52
C THR A 169 -15.75 -8.90 11.53
N LEU A 170 -14.88 -7.89 11.67
CA LEU A 170 -13.71 -7.74 10.83
C LEU A 170 -12.47 -8.25 11.57
N TYR A 171 -11.74 -9.13 10.89
CA TYR A 171 -10.46 -9.65 11.28
C TYR A 171 -9.39 -9.19 10.30
N PHE A 172 -8.25 -8.77 10.83
CA PHE A 172 -7.17 -8.15 10.10
C PHE A 172 -5.91 -8.98 10.29
N ILE A 173 -5.26 -9.33 9.20
CA ILE A 173 -3.96 -9.99 9.22
C ILE A 173 -2.96 -9.09 8.52
N ARG A 174 -1.80 -8.91 9.14
CA ARG A 174 -0.61 -8.35 8.52
C ARG A 174 0.44 -9.46 8.44
N HIS A 175 0.90 -9.72 7.23
CA HIS A 175 2.01 -10.63 6.97
C HIS A 175 3.18 -9.83 6.43
N ASP A 176 4.22 -9.71 7.25
CA ASP A 176 5.51 -9.17 6.83
C ASP A 176 6.29 -10.28 6.12
N ARG A 177 6.51 -10.14 4.82
CA ARG A 177 7.19 -11.15 4.01
C ARG A 177 8.69 -11.20 4.21
N GLN A 178 9.29 -10.13 4.72
CA GLN A 178 10.72 -10.08 4.96
C GLN A 178 11.09 -10.92 6.19
N ASP A 179 10.35 -10.72 7.29
CA ASP A 179 10.59 -11.43 8.54
C ASP A 179 9.71 -12.70 8.69
N ASN A 180 8.80 -12.93 7.75
CA ASN A 180 7.70 -13.89 7.86
C ASN A 180 6.93 -13.70 9.19
N ALA A 181 6.76 -12.46 9.62
CA ALA A 181 6.08 -12.13 10.86
C ALA A 181 4.58 -11.98 10.62
N TRP A 182 3.78 -12.47 11.56
CA TRP A 182 2.32 -12.44 11.47
C TRP A 182 1.77 -11.64 12.64
N ASN A 183 0.93 -10.66 12.33
CA ASN A 183 0.16 -9.94 13.33
C ASN A 183 -1.31 -9.98 12.97
N ALA A 184 -2.14 -10.01 14.01
CA ALA A 184 -3.58 -10.10 13.86
C ALA A 184 -4.29 -9.11 14.77
N GLY A 185 -5.39 -8.56 14.28
CA GLY A 185 -6.28 -7.72 15.05
C GLY A 185 -7.72 -7.88 14.59
N TYR A 186 -8.65 -7.39 15.39
CA TYR A 186 -10.08 -7.40 15.07
C TYR A 186 -10.74 -6.12 15.61
N THR A 187 -11.99 -5.87 15.24
CA THR A 187 -12.64 -4.59 15.57
C THR A 187 -13.32 -4.53 16.94
N GLY A 188 -13.24 -5.58 17.77
CA GLY A 188 -13.72 -5.54 19.16
C GLY A 188 -15.22 -5.22 19.34
N GLY A 189 -16.03 -5.39 18.29
CA GLY A 189 -17.43 -4.96 18.27
C GLY A 189 -17.64 -3.45 18.18
N ARG A 190 -16.57 -2.64 18.02
CA ARG A 190 -16.65 -1.17 17.88
C ARG A 190 -17.25 -0.72 16.57
N PHE A 191 -17.06 -1.53 15.54
CA PHE A 191 -17.75 -1.49 14.26
C PHE A 191 -17.63 -2.86 13.59
N TYR A 192 -18.54 -3.16 12.68
CA TYR A 192 -18.59 -4.42 11.94
C TYR A 192 -19.27 -4.17 10.59
N LEU A 193 -19.41 -5.18 9.74
CA LEU A 193 -20.02 -5.07 8.41
C LEU A 193 -21.34 -5.85 8.36
N ALA A 194 -22.27 -5.56 9.26
CA ALA A 194 -23.60 -6.16 9.30
C ALA A 194 -24.65 -5.15 9.85
N ASN A 195 -25.91 -5.52 9.79
CA ASN A 195 -27.05 -4.76 10.30
C ASN A 195 -27.05 -4.72 11.84
N GLY A 196 -27.78 -3.76 12.41
CA GLY A 196 -27.93 -3.61 13.87
C GLY A 196 -26.86 -2.74 14.52
N MET A 197 -26.02 -2.06 13.72
CA MET A 197 -24.97 -1.19 14.22
C MET A 197 -25.56 0.14 14.70
N GLY A 198 -25.33 0.47 15.98
CA GLY A 198 -25.73 1.76 16.54
C GLY A 198 -24.93 2.94 15.97
N GLY A 199 -25.41 4.17 16.20
CA GLY A 199 -24.79 5.39 15.64
C GLY A 199 -23.30 5.57 15.96
N GLY A 200 -22.85 5.13 17.14
CA GLY A 200 -21.42 5.13 17.51
C GLY A 200 -20.58 4.22 16.61
N GLY A 201 -21.05 2.99 16.34
CA GLY A 201 -20.37 2.06 15.45
C GLY A 201 -20.36 2.54 14.01
N THR A 202 -21.47 3.10 13.54
CA THR A 202 -21.57 3.73 12.20
C THR A 202 -20.53 4.84 12.03
N GLY A 203 -20.36 5.69 13.04
CA GLY A 203 -19.33 6.73 13.04
C GLY A 203 -17.91 6.17 12.99
N ASN A 204 -17.64 5.05 13.67
CA ASN A 204 -16.34 4.38 13.65
C ASN A 204 -16.06 3.73 12.30
N LEU A 205 -17.03 3.00 11.72
CA LEU A 205 -16.91 2.43 10.38
C LEU A 205 -16.61 3.52 9.34
N LYS A 206 -17.28 4.67 9.45
CA LYS A 206 -17.04 5.80 8.56
C LYS A 206 -15.59 6.29 8.66
N ARG A 207 -15.05 6.48 9.86
CA ARG A 207 -13.65 6.90 10.03
C ARG A 207 -12.68 5.87 9.44
N PHE A 208 -12.95 4.59 9.68
CA PHE A 208 -12.13 3.49 9.16
C PHE A 208 -12.11 3.43 7.63
N LEU A 209 -13.28 3.47 6.98
CA LEU A 209 -13.36 3.47 5.51
C LEU A 209 -12.69 4.71 4.90
N MET A 210 -12.82 5.88 5.55
CA MET A 210 -12.14 7.10 5.11
C MET A 210 -10.62 6.98 5.25
N TYR A 211 -10.13 6.40 6.35
CA TYR A 211 -8.72 6.09 6.54
C TYR A 211 -8.19 5.19 5.40
N LEU A 212 -8.88 4.09 5.11
CA LEU A 212 -8.48 3.20 4.01
C LEU A 212 -8.51 3.91 2.64
N LYS A 213 -9.51 4.77 2.40
CA LYS A 213 -9.63 5.53 1.14
C LYS A 213 -8.53 6.57 0.98
N THR A 214 -8.01 7.15 2.05
CA THR A 214 -7.05 8.27 2.00
C THR A 214 -5.61 7.83 2.24
N GLN A 215 -5.38 7.05 3.29
CA GLN A 215 -4.05 6.58 3.71
C GLN A 215 -3.79 5.14 3.25
N GLY A 216 -4.83 4.32 3.10
CA GLY A 216 -4.72 2.91 2.75
C GLY A 216 -4.42 2.61 1.28
N GLN A 217 -4.43 3.61 0.39
CA GLN A 217 -4.22 3.41 -1.05
C GLN A 217 -2.84 2.82 -1.40
N ARG A 218 -1.84 3.06 -0.56
CA ARG A 218 -0.48 2.55 -0.74
C ARG A 218 -0.30 1.12 -0.20
N LEU A 219 -1.30 0.61 0.52
CA LEU A 219 -1.25 -0.69 1.18
C LEU A 219 -1.69 -1.79 0.21
N ARG A 220 -1.00 -2.94 0.27
CA ARG A 220 -1.39 -4.15 -0.47
C ARG A 220 -2.45 -4.91 0.33
N ILE A 221 -3.71 -4.55 0.14
CA ILE A 221 -4.84 -5.12 0.89
C ILE A 221 -5.67 -6.07 0.00
N ASP A 222 -5.91 -7.28 0.50
CA ASP A 222 -6.91 -8.20 -0.06
C ASP A 222 -8.11 -8.34 0.88
N SER A 223 -9.31 -8.36 0.33
CA SER A 223 -10.55 -8.64 1.06
C SER A 223 -10.99 -10.10 0.95
N HIS A 224 -11.52 -10.65 2.04
CA HIS A 224 -11.96 -12.03 2.13
C HIS A 224 -13.30 -12.12 2.88
N ASP A 225 -14.11 -13.10 2.53
CA ASP A 225 -15.25 -13.56 3.33
C ASP A 225 -14.87 -14.91 3.95
N SER A 226 -15.14 -15.08 5.25
CA SER A 226 -14.82 -16.29 5.99
C SER A 226 -16.06 -17.14 6.28
N ARG A 227 -15.87 -18.46 6.29
CA ARG A 227 -16.87 -19.43 6.77
C ARG A 227 -16.76 -19.72 8.26
N GLU A 228 -15.66 -19.31 8.89
CA GLU A 228 -15.45 -19.47 10.32
C GLU A 228 -16.24 -18.43 11.10
N ASP A 229 -16.42 -18.73 12.39
CA ASP A 229 -16.98 -17.80 13.35
C ASP A 229 -15.86 -17.06 14.10
N ARG A 230 -16.19 -15.91 14.68
CA ARG A 230 -15.31 -15.11 15.53
C ARG A 230 -14.76 -15.90 16.71
N ASP A 231 -15.45 -16.94 17.16
CA ASP A 231 -15.03 -17.79 18.28
C ASP A 231 -13.73 -18.57 17.94
N SER A 232 -13.37 -18.64 16.66
CA SER A 232 -12.11 -19.20 16.17
C SER A 232 -10.93 -18.23 16.29
N LEU A 233 -11.18 -16.96 16.64
CA LEU A 233 -10.13 -15.97 16.87
C LEU A 233 -9.21 -16.44 18.00
N GLY A 234 -7.91 -16.35 17.75
CA GLY A 234 -6.87 -16.75 18.70
C GLY A 234 -6.64 -18.26 18.85
N GLN A 235 -7.57 -19.10 18.39
CA GLN A 235 -7.39 -20.56 18.38
C GLN A 235 -6.48 -21.04 17.25
N HIS A 236 -6.46 -20.29 16.14
CA HIS A 236 -5.67 -20.60 14.96
C HIS A 236 -4.57 -19.56 14.71
N HIS A 237 -3.43 -20.02 14.17
CA HIS A 237 -2.41 -19.12 13.66
C HIS A 237 -2.99 -18.28 12.52
N PRO A 238 -2.65 -16.97 12.37
CA PRO A 238 -3.26 -16.11 11.36
C PRO A 238 -3.25 -16.66 9.93
N CYS A 239 -2.19 -17.38 9.55
CA CYS A 239 -2.10 -18.00 8.22
C CYS A 239 -3.20 -19.03 7.89
N PHE A 240 -3.84 -19.63 8.90
CA PHE A 240 -4.98 -20.55 8.73
C PHE A 240 -6.09 -19.90 7.91
N PHE A 241 -6.39 -18.64 8.22
CA PHE A 241 -7.43 -17.86 7.55
C PHE A 241 -7.03 -17.42 6.13
N LEU A 242 -5.86 -17.77 5.62
CA LEU A 242 -5.49 -17.51 4.22
C LEU A 242 -5.64 -18.74 3.32
N LYS A 243 -6.14 -19.85 3.85
CA LYS A 243 -6.41 -21.05 3.08
C LYS A 243 -7.71 -20.92 2.30
N ASP A 244 -7.69 -21.32 1.03
CA ASP A 244 -8.88 -21.35 0.15
C ASP A 244 -10.03 -22.21 0.70
N ALA A 245 -9.73 -23.21 1.54
CA ALA A 245 -10.74 -24.03 2.18
C ALA A 245 -11.52 -23.30 3.28
N VAL A 246 -10.90 -22.29 3.90
CA VAL A 246 -11.39 -21.55 5.07
C VAL A 246 -12.03 -20.23 4.63
N ASN A 247 -11.36 -19.51 3.73
CA ASN A 247 -11.74 -18.18 3.29
C ASN A 247 -11.85 -18.08 1.77
N THR A 248 -12.76 -17.21 1.32
CA THR A 248 -12.92 -16.87 -0.08
C THR A 248 -12.44 -15.45 -0.31
N MET A 249 -11.44 -15.28 -1.19
CA MET A 249 -11.02 -13.96 -1.63
C MET A 249 -12.15 -13.29 -2.41
N THR A 250 -12.44 -12.04 -2.08
CA THR A 250 -13.51 -11.27 -2.69
C THR A 250 -13.09 -9.82 -2.87
N ASP A 251 -13.98 -9.05 -3.49
CA ASP A 251 -13.79 -7.65 -3.84
C ASP A 251 -14.67 -6.71 -2.98
N TRP A 252 -15.12 -7.15 -1.80
CA TRP A 252 -16.00 -6.30 -0.99
C TRP A 252 -15.35 -4.98 -0.61
N LEU A 253 -14.06 -4.96 -0.28
CA LEU A 253 -13.40 -3.74 0.17
C LEU A 253 -13.36 -2.69 -0.96
N PRO A 254 -12.89 -3.01 -2.18
CA PRO A 254 -13.03 -2.10 -3.32
C PRO A 254 -14.46 -1.60 -3.55
N GLN A 255 -15.48 -2.47 -3.42
CA GLN A 255 -16.88 -2.05 -3.57
C GLN A 255 -17.28 -1.03 -2.50
N LEU A 256 -16.99 -1.29 -1.21
CA LEU A 256 -17.31 -0.37 -0.13
C LEU A 256 -16.62 0.99 -0.30
N LEU A 257 -15.35 1.00 -0.74
CA LEU A 257 -14.59 2.24 -0.97
C LEU A 257 -15.16 3.09 -2.13
N ARG A 258 -15.92 2.46 -3.04
CA ARG A 258 -16.71 3.15 -4.10
C ARG A 258 -18.11 3.56 -3.65
N GLY A 259 -18.49 3.26 -2.41
CA GLY A 259 -19.85 3.48 -1.91
C GLY A 259 -20.86 2.45 -2.43
N GLU A 260 -20.40 1.27 -2.85
CA GLU A 260 -21.24 0.17 -3.33
C GLU A 260 -21.36 -0.91 -2.25
N LEU A 261 -22.58 -1.39 -2.00
CA LEU A 261 -22.79 -2.55 -1.12
C LEU A 261 -22.70 -3.83 -1.96
N PRO A 262 -21.89 -4.83 -1.57
CA PRO A 262 -21.90 -6.13 -2.20
C PRO A 262 -23.30 -6.77 -2.18
N ASP A 263 -23.78 -7.21 -3.34
CA ASP A 263 -25.13 -7.81 -3.47
C ASP A 263 -25.34 -9.01 -2.53
N ARG A 264 -24.28 -9.79 -2.32
CA ARG A 264 -24.27 -10.94 -1.41
C ARG A 264 -24.48 -10.57 0.06
N TRP A 265 -24.28 -9.31 0.43
CA TRP A 265 -24.52 -8.81 1.79
C TRP A 265 -25.86 -8.07 1.92
N ALA A 266 -26.71 -8.09 0.89
CA ALA A 266 -27.96 -7.32 0.92
C ALA A 266 -28.90 -7.74 2.04
N ALA A 267 -28.85 -9.01 2.46
CA ALA A 267 -29.70 -9.55 3.52
C ALA A 267 -29.23 -9.18 4.94
N ASP A 268 -27.91 -9.18 5.17
CA ASP A 268 -27.30 -9.06 6.50
C ASP A 268 -26.58 -7.73 6.74
N ALA A 269 -26.35 -6.91 5.71
CA ALA A 269 -25.69 -5.60 5.82
C ALA A 269 -26.38 -4.48 5.01
N GLY A 270 -27.68 -4.64 4.70
CA GLY A 270 -28.48 -3.66 3.95
C GLY A 270 -28.49 -2.24 4.55
N GLU A 271 -28.41 -2.10 5.87
CA GLU A 271 -28.37 -0.81 6.57
C GLU A 271 -27.13 0.01 6.21
N LEU A 272 -26.04 -0.64 5.80
CA LEU A 272 -24.80 0.05 5.40
C LEU A 272 -24.99 0.90 4.15
N ARG A 273 -26.03 0.67 3.32
CA ARG A 273 -26.29 1.47 2.12
C ARG A 273 -26.39 2.97 2.41
N TYR A 274 -26.98 3.34 3.56
CA TYR A 274 -27.07 4.74 3.97
C TYR A 274 -25.67 5.35 4.17
N ILE A 275 -24.79 4.64 4.88
CA ILE A 275 -23.41 5.07 5.14
C ILE A 275 -22.63 5.15 3.82
N LEU A 276 -22.74 4.10 2.99
CA LEU A 276 -22.01 4.01 1.73
C LEU A 276 -22.45 5.06 0.70
N ASN A 277 -23.72 5.51 0.74
CA ASN A 277 -24.15 6.65 -0.07
C ASN A 277 -23.41 7.94 0.30
N GLU A 278 -22.97 8.12 1.55
CA GLU A 278 -22.12 9.24 1.95
C GLU A 278 -20.65 9.08 1.49
N PHE A 279 -20.22 7.83 1.21
CA PHE A 279 -18.89 7.51 0.65
C PHE A 279 -18.83 7.53 -0.86
N ARG A 280 -19.99 7.39 -1.50
CA ARG A 280 -20.16 7.46 -2.93
C ARG A 280 -19.69 8.85 -3.35
N ASP A 281 -18.61 8.91 -4.13
CA ASP A 281 -18.04 10.18 -4.54
C ASP A 281 -19.16 11.07 -5.12
N PRO A 282 -19.36 12.29 -4.60
CA PRO A 282 -20.28 13.24 -5.21
C PRO A 282 -19.80 13.46 -6.64
N GLU A 283 -20.54 12.95 -7.63
CA GLU A 283 -20.23 12.95 -9.07
C GLU A 283 -18.77 13.30 -9.38
N PRO A 284 -17.86 12.33 -9.61
CA PRO A 284 -16.44 12.57 -9.87
C PRO A 284 -16.17 13.74 -10.84
N LYS A 285 -17.05 13.92 -11.82
CA LYS A 285 -17.07 15.04 -12.77
C LYS A 285 -17.12 16.44 -12.12
N LYS A 286 -17.91 16.64 -11.06
CA LYS A 286 -18.04 17.94 -10.37
C LYS A 286 -16.82 18.29 -9.53
N GLN A 287 -16.25 17.32 -8.81
CA GLN A 287 -15.03 17.54 -8.04
C GLN A 287 -13.81 17.74 -8.93
N ILE A 288 -13.72 16.98 -10.03
CA ILE A 288 -12.69 17.17 -11.07
C ILE A 288 -12.83 18.54 -11.72
N ALA A 289 -14.04 18.94 -12.12
CA ALA A 289 -14.26 20.26 -12.69
C ALA A 289 -13.85 21.37 -11.71
N ALA A 290 -14.17 21.22 -10.42
CA ALA A 290 -13.76 22.17 -9.39
C ALA A 290 -12.24 22.20 -9.19
N PHE A 291 -11.57 21.04 -9.17
CA PHE A 291 -10.10 20.94 -9.05
C PHE A 291 -9.39 21.54 -10.27
N VAL A 292 -9.80 21.15 -11.48
CA VAL A 292 -9.24 21.66 -12.74
C VAL A 292 -9.44 23.17 -12.85
N GLN A 293 -10.60 23.69 -12.41
CA GLN A 293 -10.85 25.13 -12.37
C GLN A 293 -9.96 25.84 -11.35
N LYS A 294 -9.78 25.26 -10.16
CA LYS A 294 -8.91 25.79 -9.11
C LYS A 294 -7.46 25.87 -9.58
N LEU A 295 -6.96 24.80 -10.18
CA LEU A 295 -5.62 24.75 -10.76
C LEU A 295 -5.45 25.76 -11.91
N ALA A 296 -6.43 25.90 -12.80
CA ALA A 296 -6.39 26.93 -13.85
C ALA A 296 -6.27 28.33 -13.25
N ASN A 297 -7.03 28.61 -12.19
CA ASN A 297 -6.98 29.90 -11.51
C ASN A 297 -5.60 30.14 -10.89
N THR A 298 -5.03 29.15 -10.21
CA THR A 298 -3.66 29.22 -9.68
C THR A 298 -2.65 29.45 -10.80
N LEU A 299 -2.69 28.71 -11.91
CA LEU A 299 -1.74 28.91 -13.02
C LEU A 299 -1.85 30.30 -13.64
N ASN A 300 -3.07 30.82 -13.79
CA ASN A 300 -3.31 32.17 -14.30
C ASN A 300 -2.72 33.26 -13.38
N THR A 301 -2.69 33.10 -12.05
CA THR A 301 -2.04 34.08 -11.16
C THR A 301 -0.53 34.13 -11.36
N PHE A 302 0.04 33.07 -11.93
CA PHE A 302 1.44 33.01 -12.32
C PHE A 302 1.61 33.23 -13.83
N ASP A 303 0.66 33.81 -14.58
CA ASP A 303 0.78 34.05 -16.03
C ASP A 303 1.12 32.78 -16.87
N ILE A 304 0.75 31.61 -16.34
CA ILE A 304 0.87 30.32 -17.02
C ILE A 304 -0.50 29.97 -17.58
N TYR A 305 -0.57 29.69 -18.88
CA TYR A 305 -1.82 29.38 -19.56
C TYR A 305 -1.68 28.16 -20.46
N SER A 306 -2.81 27.54 -20.78
CA SER A 306 -2.91 26.50 -21.79
C SER A 306 -4.13 26.75 -22.66
N ASP A 307 -3.94 26.79 -23.98
CA ASP A 307 -5.05 26.88 -24.94
C ASP A 307 -5.88 25.58 -25.00
N HIS A 308 -5.39 24.50 -24.37
CA HIS A 308 -5.99 23.18 -24.39
C HIS A 308 -6.69 22.81 -23.06
N TRP A 309 -6.80 23.75 -22.12
CA TRP A 309 -7.36 23.48 -20.79
C TRP A 309 -8.80 22.94 -20.85
N GLN A 310 -9.62 23.52 -21.73
CA GLN A 310 -11.02 23.13 -21.90
C GLN A 310 -11.16 21.74 -22.54
N VAL A 311 -10.34 21.44 -23.56
CA VAL A 311 -10.31 20.14 -24.25
C VAL A 311 -9.78 19.04 -23.33
N PHE A 312 -8.77 19.35 -22.52
CA PHE A 312 -8.25 18.46 -21.48
C PHE A 312 -9.34 18.14 -20.45
N SER A 313 -10.03 19.15 -19.92
CA SER A 313 -11.14 18.99 -18.98
C SER A 313 -12.25 18.10 -19.55
N GLU A 314 -12.64 18.31 -20.81
CA GLU A 314 -13.69 17.52 -21.48
C GLU A 314 -13.26 16.07 -21.80
N GLY A 315 -12.03 15.86 -22.28
CA GLY A 315 -11.49 14.53 -22.61
C GLY A 315 -11.19 13.67 -21.38
N TYR A 316 -10.79 14.29 -20.28
CA TYR A 316 -10.55 13.63 -18.99
C TYR A 316 -11.86 13.12 -18.37
N ASN A 317 -12.94 13.89 -18.49
CA ASN A 317 -14.29 13.53 -18.04
C ASN A 317 -14.90 12.30 -18.75
N GLN A 318 -14.36 11.91 -19.92
CA GLN A 318 -14.86 10.78 -20.72
C GLN A 318 -14.08 9.46 -20.47
N ARG A 319 -12.90 9.51 -19.84
CA ARG A 319 -11.96 8.37 -19.80
C ARG A 319 -11.65 7.82 -18.41
N LEU A 320 -12.47 8.11 -17.40
CA LEU A 320 -12.27 7.59 -16.04
C LEU A 320 -12.31 6.05 -16.02
N PRO A 321 -11.16 5.35 -15.92
CA PRO A 321 -11.15 3.90 -15.73
C PRO A 321 -11.39 3.60 -14.25
N SER A 322 -12.19 2.57 -13.97
CA SER A 322 -12.39 2.08 -12.62
C SER A 322 -11.06 1.63 -12.00
N GLY A 323 -10.64 2.25 -10.90
CA GLY A 323 -9.58 1.71 -10.03
C GLY A 323 -8.27 2.50 -9.91
N LYS A 324 -8.09 3.63 -10.62
CA LYS A 324 -7.04 4.61 -10.31
C LYS A 324 -7.64 5.82 -9.60
N THR A 325 -6.88 6.46 -8.72
CA THR A 325 -7.35 7.72 -8.16
C THR A 325 -7.45 8.76 -9.28
N THR A 326 -8.41 9.66 -9.14
CA THR A 326 -8.57 10.84 -9.99
C THR A 326 -7.30 11.70 -10.08
N TYR A 327 -6.39 11.58 -9.12
CA TYR A 327 -5.12 12.29 -9.05
C TYR A 327 -4.02 11.59 -9.87
N ASP A 328 -3.91 10.27 -9.81
CA ASP A 328 -2.90 9.51 -10.58
C ASP A 328 -3.13 9.59 -12.09
N LEU A 329 -4.39 9.50 -12.50
CA LEU A 329 -4.79 9.72 -13.90
C LEU A 329 -4.48 11.14 -14.36
N PHE A 330 -4.60 12.14 -13.47
CA PHE A 330 -4.38 13.53 -13.80
C PHE A 330 -2.89 13.79 -14.03
N LEU A 331 -2.02 13.28 -13.17
CA LEU A 331 -0.57 13.32 -13.34
C LEU A 331 -0.09 12.56 -14.58
N GLU A 332 -0.70 11.42 -14.92
CA GLU A 332 -0.39 10.67 -16.14
C GLU A 332 -0.74 11.42 -17.43
N GLN A 333 -1.76 12.29 -17.40
CA GLN A 333 -2.19 13.07 -18.57
C GLN A 333 -1.59 14.48 -18.60
N LEU A 334 -1.05 14.97 -17.48
CA LEU A 334 -0.48 16.30 -17.33
C LEU A 334 0.64 16.63 -18.34
N PRO A 335 1.57 15.71 -18.67
CA PRO A 335 2.58 15.93 -19.70
C PRO A 335 2.01 16.12 -21.11
N ARG A 336 0.71 15.87 -21.31
CA ARG A 336 0.01 16.03 -22.60
C ARG A 336 -0.68 17.38 -22.73
N VAL A 337 -0.68 18.19 -21.67
CA VAL A 337 -1.23 19.55 -21.69
C VAL A 337 -0.09 20.52 -21.96
N ASP A 338 -0.09 21.14 -23.14
CA ASP A 338 0.85 22.22 -23.45
C ASP A 338 0.55 23.40 -22.51
N MET A 339 1.48 23.66 -21.57
CA MET A 339 1.42 24.83 -20.67
C MET A 339 2.53 25.80 -21.04
N VAL A 340 2.15 27.07 -21.16
CA VAL A 340 3.03 28.15 -21.60
C VAL A 340 3.15 29.18 -20.49
N ASP A 341 4.39 29.45 -20.08
CA ASP A 341 4.71 30.58 -19.23
C ASP A 341 4.82 31.87 -20.08
N ARG A 342 3.85 32.80 -19.98
CA ARG A 342 3.89 34.07 -20.75
C ARG A 342 5.02 34.98 -20.34
N LEU A 343 5.41 34.93 -19.07
CA LEU A 343 6.49 35.76 -18.57
C LEU A 343 7.85 35.19 -18.97
N MET A 344 7.90 33.95 -19.46
CA MET A 344 9.12 33.25 -19.90
C MET A 344 10.17 33.09 -18.79
N THR A 345 9.86 33.44 -17.54
CA THR A 345 10.83 33.49 -16.44
C THR A 345 10.89 32.21 -15.61
N LEU A 346 10.03 31.20 -15.82
CA LEU A 346 10.04 29.98 -15.00
C LEU A 346 11.28 29.12 -15.20
N HIS A 347 11.93 29.18 -16.37
CA HIS A 347 13.09 28.33 -16.69
C HIS A 347 14.36 29.12 -16.96
N GLU A 348 14.33 30.42 -16.66
CA GLU A 348 15.54 31.22 -16.60
C GLU A 348 16.41 30.79 -15.41
N ASP A 349 17.72 30.89 -15.57
CA ASP A 349 18.69 30.67 -14.49
C ASP A 349 18.92 31.97 -13.70
N THR A 350 17.84 32.57 -13.19
CA THR A 350 17.88 33.78 -12.38
C THR A 350 17.34 33.53 -10.96
N LEU A 351 17.76 34.33 -9.99
CA LEU A 351 17.22 34.27 -8.62
C LEU A 351 15.70 34.56 -8.60
N GLN A 352 15.22 35.44 -9.48
CA GLN A 352 13.81 35.76 -9.63
C GLN A 352 13.01 34.58 -10.18
N ALA A 353 13.55 33.89 -11.18
CA ALA A 353 13.01 32.64 -11.70
C ALA A 353 12.97 31.53 -10.65
N ALA A 354 14.05 31.37 -9.87
CA ALA A 354 14.11 30.40 -8.78
C ALA A 354 13.07 30.70 -7.69
N PHE A 355 12.91 31.97 -7.32
CA PHE A 355 11.88 32.39 -6.37
C PHE A 355 10.47 32.10 -6.89
N ARG A 356 10.19 32.44 -8.15
CA ARG A 356 8.90 32.20 -8.79
C ARG A 356 8.58 30.71 -8.93
N ARG A 357 9.58 29.86 -9.23
CA ARG A 357 9.42 28.39 -9.20
C ARG A 357 9.07 27.90 -7.80
N CYS A 358 9.77 28.36 -6.77
CA CYS A 358 9.50 27.99 -5.38
C CYS A 358 8.10 28.45 -4.93
N GLU A 359 7.71 29.66 -5.30
CA GLU A 359 6.40 30.21 -4.99
C GLU A 359 5.29 29.41 -5.66
N LEU A 360 5.42 29.12 -6.96
CA LEU A 360 4.48 28.26 -7.69
C LEU A 360 4.40 26.85 -7.08
N ILE A 361 5.55 26.24 -6.74
CA ILE A 361 5.59 24.92 -6.08
C ILE A 361 4.86 24.96 -4.74
N ASN A 362 5.08 25.98 -3.91
CA ASN A 362 4.42 26.12 -2.62
C ASN A 362 2.92 26.35 -2.77
N THR A 363 2.50 27.20 -3.71
CA THR A 363 1.08 27.45 -3.97
C THR A 363 0.38 26.20 -4.51
N LEU A 364 1.04 25.40 -5.36
CA LEU A 364 0.49 24.11 -5.81
C LEU A 364 0.33 23.10 -4.66
N GLN A 365 1.24 23.09 -3.69
CA GLN A 365 1.13 22.23 -2.51
C GLN A 365 -0.01 22.68 -1.59
N VAL A 366 -0.09 23.97 -1.29
CA VAL A 366 -1.04 24.53 -0.32
C VAL A 366 -2.45 24.64 -0.89
N GLU A 367 -2.57 25.09 -2.14
CA GLU A 367 -3.87 25.34 -2.75
C GLU A 367 -4.37 24.15 -3.55
N ASN A 368 -3.50 23.34 -4.16
CA ASN A 368 -3.93 22.29 -5.09
C ASN A 368 -3.54 20.88 -4.61
N ASP A 369 -3.14 20.73 -3.34
CA ASP A 369 -2.82 19.47 -2.68
C ASP A 369 -1.73 18.64 -3.38
N PHE A 370 -0.82 19.28 -4.13
CA PHE A 370 0.31 18.59 -4.73
C PHE A 370 1.29 18.13 -3.64
N THR A 371 1.93 16.97 -3.83
CA THR A 371 3.14 16.65 -3.05
C THR A 371 4.31 17.50 -3.51
N ALA A 372 5.35 17.64 -2.67
CA ALA A 372 6.55 18.39 -3.03
C ALA A 372 7.21 17.88 -4.32
N ASP A 373 7.34 16.56 -4.45
CA ASP A 373 7.96 15.93 -5.63
C ASP A 373 7.09 16.13 -6.88
N THR A 374 5.78 15.93 -6.75
CA THR A 374 4.83 16.13 -7.86
C THR A 374 4.78 17.58 -8.33
N ALA A 375 4.78 18.54 -7.41
CA ALA A 375 4.79 19.96 -7.76
C ALA A 375 6.09 20.34 -8.50
N ALA A 376 7.23 19.82 -8.05
CA ALA A 376 8.52 20.07 -8.69
C ALA A 376 8.60 19.44 -10.09
N GLU A 377 8.10 18.22 -10.28
CA GLU A 377 8.04 17.56 -11.59
C GLU A 377 7.09 18.28 -12.55
N PHE A 378 5.93 18.70 -12.05
CA PHE A 378 4.95 19.46 -12.83
C PHE A 378 5.53 20.78 -13.35
N VAL A 379 6.18 21.57 -12.50
CA VAL A 379 6.79 22.85 -12.90
C VAL A 379 7.91 22.64 -13.93
N LYS A 380 8.65 21.54 -13.87
CA LYS A 380 9.65 21.20 -14.90
C LYS A 380 9.04 20.90 -16.27
N GLY A 381 7.79 20.42 -16.30
CA GLY A 381 7.06 20.11 -17.54
C GLY A 381 6.44 21.32 -18.23
N ILE A 382 6.42 22.49 -17.59
CA ILE A 382 5.94 23.73 -18.19
C ILE A 382 6.94 24.16 -19.27
N SER A 383 6.46 24.46 -20.48
CA SER A 383 7.34 24.84 -21.59
C SER A 383 7.50 26.35 -21.65
N VAL A 384 8.74 26.80 -21.85
CA VAL A 384 9.07 28.16 -22.29
C VAL A 384 9.03 28.16 -23.80
N ARG A 385 7.98 28.71 -24.43
CA ARG A 385 7.97 28.81 -25.90
C ARG A 385 8.75 30.03 -26.36
N PHE A 386 9.86 29.81 -27.05
CA PHE A 386 10.54 30.80 -27.90
C PHE A 386 9.63 31.23 -29.06
N GLN A 387 9.46 32.53 -29.27
CA GLN A 387 8.54 33.06 -30.29
C GLN A 387 9.20 34.01 -31.29
N THR A 388 10.54 34.14 -31.28
CA THR A 388 11.26 35.06 -32.19
C THR A 388 12.25 34.35 -33.10
N ALA A 389 12.57 35.01 -34.22
CA ALA A 389 13.61 34.55 -35.14
C ALA A 389 15.01 34.55 -34.52
N ASP A 390 15.25 35.40 -33.52
CA ASP A 390 16.52 35.43 -32.78
C ASP A 390 16.70 34.18 -31.92
N ASP A 391 15.63 33.76 -31.25
CA ASP A 391 15.63 32.53 -30.44
C ASP A 391 15.91 31.29 -31.31
N PHE A 392 15.40 31.29 -32.55
CA PHE A 392 15.66 30.23 -33.53
C PHE A 392 17.14 30.13 -33.89
N ILE A 393 17.78 31.26 -34.24
CA ILE A 393 19.21 31.28 -34.57
C ILE A 393 20.05 30.83 -33.37
N ARG A 394 19.71 31.30 -32.17
CA ARG A 394 20.46 30.99 -30.95
C ARG A 394 20.40 29.50 -30.60
N ALA A 395 19.20 28.92 -30.63
CA ALA A 395 19.01 27.51 -30.30
C ALA A 395 19.71 26.56 -31.30
N LEU A 396 19.86 26.99 -32.56
CA LEU A 396 20.64 26.29 -33.56
C LEU A 396 22.15 26.38 -33.29
N ALA A 397 22.64 27.56 -32.93
CA ALA A 397 24.06 27.77 -32.61
C ALA A 397 24.52 26.93 -31.40
N GLU A 398 23.65 26.72 -30.41
CA GLU A 398 23.89 25.82 -29.26
C GLU A 398 24.04 24.34 -29.68
N ARG A 399 23.57 23.99 -30.88
CA ARG A 399 23.74 22.68 -31.49
C ARG A 399 24.78 22.72 -32.62
N HIS A 400 25.67 23.70 -32.57
CA HIS A 400 26.76 23.91 -33.51
C HIS A 400 26.32 24.22 -34.95
N VAL A 401 25.09 24.71 -35.16
CA VAL A 401 24.58 25.13 -36.47
C VAL A 401 24.52 26.66 -36.51
N HIS A 402 25.32 27.29 -37.37
CA HIS A 402 25.45 28.74 -37.46
C HIS A 402 24.86 29.29 -38.76
N CYS A 403 24.05 30.35 -38.65
CA CYS A 403 23.60 31.13 -39.82
C CYS A 403 24.72 32.08 -40.28
N GLN A 404 25.16 31.97 -41.53
CA GLN A 404 26.28 32.76 -42.09
C GLN A 404 26.03 34.27 -42.04
N ASP A 405 24.80 34.71 -42.32
CA ASP A 405 24.36 36.10 -42.20
C ASP A 405 23.16 36.18 -41.26
N SER A 406 23.44 36.12 -39.96
CA SER A 406 22.40 36.19 -38.92
C SER A 406 21.67 37.54 -38.92
N SER A 407 22.36 38.64 -39.27
CA SER A 407 21.74 39.97 -39.41
C SER A 407 20.74 40.02 -40.55
N GLY A 408 21.12 39.54 -41.72
CA GLY A 408 20.26 39.46 -42.89
C GLY A 408 19.04 38.56 -42.66
N PHE A 409 19.20 37.45 -41.92
CA PHE A 409 18.08 36.58 -41.54
C PHE A 409 17.03 37.33 -40.69
N LEU A 410 17.46 38.06 -39.67
CA LEU A 410 16.55 38.79 -38.77
C LEU A 410 15.82 39.92 -39.49
N ASP A 411 16.53 40.68 -40.33
CA ASP A 411 15.94 41.76 -41.14
C ASP A 411 14.94 41.22 -42.16
N ALA A 412 15.24 40.10 -42.82
CA ALA A 412 14.34 39.44 -43.75
C ALA A 412 13.07 38.94 -43.04
N TYR A 413 13.21 38.37 -41.85
CA TYR A 413 12.10 37.87 -41.06
C TYR A 413 11.18 38.99 -40.55
N ALA A 414 11.74 40.10 -40.05
CA ALA A 414 10.97 41.26 -39.61
C ALA A 414 10.19 41.90 -40.77
N ASN A 415 10.80 42.02 -41.95
CA ASN A 415 10.16 42.53 -43.15
C ASN A 415 9.02 41.62 -43.66
N LEU A 416 9.20 40.30 -43.55
CA LEU A 416 8.18 39.32 -43.92
C LEU A 416 6.96 39.40 -42.96
N GLN A 417 7.21 39.54 -41.65
CA GLN A 417 6.15 39.73 -40.66
C GLN A 417 5.34 41.02 -40.90
N CYS A 418 5.99 42.16 -41.14
CA CYS A 418 5.32 43.44 -41.37
C CYS A 418 4.37 43.42 -42.59
N ARG A 419 4.75 42.70 -43.65
CA ARG A 419 3.94 42.58 -44.88
C ARG A 419 2.72 41.67 -44.73
N GLU A 420 2.75 40.74 -43.80
CA GLU A 420 1.71 39.71 -43.62
C GLU A 420 0.76 40.00 -42.42
N THR A 421 0.86 41.17 -41.77
CA THR A 421 0.10 41.57 -40.56
C THR A 421 -1.44 41.66 -40.70
N GLY A 422 -2.03 41.17 -41.80
CA GLY A 422 -3.48 41.20 -42.02
C GLY A 422 -4.27 40.00 -41.50
N VAL A 423 -3.70 38.80 -41.32
CA VAL A 423 -4.49 37.60 -40.99
C VAL A 423 -3.66 36.56 -40.20
N ASN A 424 -4.06 36.29 -38.94
CA ASN A 424 -3.70 35.17 -38.06
C ASN A 424 -2.22 34.96 -37.67
N GLY A 425 -1.95 35.03 -36.35
CA GLY A 425 -0.65 34.83 -35.69
C GLY A 425 -0.08 33.40 -35.71
N TYR A 426 -0.29 32.63 -36.78
CA TYR A 426 0.14 31.22 -36.91
C TYR A 426 1.17 30.97 -38.04
N GLN A 427 1.83 31.99 -38.58
CA GLN A 427 2.79 31.82 -39.69
C GLN A 427 4.26 31.66 -39.26
N LEU A 428 4.58 31.64 -37.95
CA LEU A 428 5.96 31.61 -37.43
C LEU A 428 6.82 30.49 -38.07
N PRO A 429 6.42 29.21 -38.13
CA PRO A 429 7.27 28.16 -38.72
C PRO A 429 7.45 28.31 -40.24
N ASN A 430 6.41 28.73 -40.95
CA ASN A 430 6.48 28.92 -42.41
C ASN A 430 7.32 30.15 -42.78
N ASN A 431 7.24 31.21 -41.99
CA ASN A 431 8.01 32.42 -42.20
C ASN A 431 9.47 32.23 -41.79
N LEU A 432 9.72 31.49 -40.70
CA LEU A 432 11.07 31.08 -40.32
C LEU A 432 11.67 30.18 -41.40
N MET A 433 10.91 29.22 -41.92
CA MET A 433 11.38 28.33 -42.98
C MET A 433 11.64 29.09 -44.28
N LYS A 434 10.71 29.94 -44.75
CA LYS A 434 10.91 30.73 -45.99
C LYS A 434 12.18 31.58 -45.92
N VAL A 435 12.43 32.21 -44.77
CA VAL A 435 13.63 33.02 -44.56
C VAL A 435 14.86 32.12 -44.41
N ALA A 436 14.75 31.00 -43.70
CA ALA A 436 15.82 30.02 -43.57
C ALA A 436 16.25 29.39 -44.90
N GLU A 437 15.33 29.11 -45.82
CA GLU A 437 15.64 28.59 -47.16
C GLU A 437 16.45 29.58 -48.01
N SER A 438 16.36 30.88 -47.69
CA SER A 438 17.12 31.95 -48.34
C SER A 438 18.48 32.24 -47.69
N GLN A 439 18.84 31.52 -46.62
CA GLN A 439 20.02 31.79 -45.82
C GLN A 439 20.88 30.53 -45.69
N SER A 440 22.19 30.72 -45.58
CA SER A 440 23.13 29.60 -45.46
C SER A 440 23.39 29.26 -44.00
N PHE A 441 23.18 28.00 -43.63
CA PHE A 441 23.50 27.46 -42.31
C PHE A 441 24.69 26.49 -42.40
N ILE A 442 25.67 26.61 -41.50
CA ILE A 442 26.85 25.75 -41.44
C ILE A 442 26.88 25.00 -40.11
N TYR A 443 27.11 23.70 -40.16
CA TYR A 443 27.46 22.92 -38.99
C TYR A 443 28.96 23.00 -38.70
N VAL A 444 29.31 23.51 -37.51
CA VAL A 444 30.68 23.78 -37.08
C VAL A 444 31.05 22.85 -35.92
N ASP A 445 31.32 21.58 -36.23
CA ASP A 445 31.94 20.63 -35.30
C ASP A 445 33.20 19.98 -35.92
N GLY A 446 34.27 20.79 -36.00
CA GLY A 446 35.64 20.28 -36.11
C GLY A 446 35.91 19.27 -37.23
N ILE A 447 35.33 19.47 -38.42
CA ILE A 447 35.52 18.67 -39.66
C ILE A 447 34.61 17.43 -39.73
N ARG A 448 33.77 17.16 -38.73
CA ARG A 448 32.85 16.02 -38.79
C ARG A 448 31.53 16.39 -39.46
N PRO A 449 30.97 15.53 -40.32
CA PRO A 449 29.61 15.70 -40.79
C PRO A 449 28.63 15.55 -39.61
N LEU A 450 27.43 16.13 -39.75
CA LEU A 450 26.34 15.96 -38.80
C LEU A 450 26.11 14.48 -38.49
N ASP A 451 26.38 14.07 -37.25
CA ASP A 451 26.14 12.71 -36.82
C ASP A 451 24.65 12.44 -36.53
N ALA A 452 24.29 11.17 -36.44
CA ALA A 452 22.90 10.76 -36.23
C ALA A 452 22.29 11.31 -34.93
N ILE A 453 23.11 11.58 -33.90
CA ILE A 453 22.65 12.08 -32.60
C ILE A 453 22.35 13.57 -32.69
N SER A 454 23.23 14.33 -33.36
CA SER A 454 23.07 15.76 -33.62
C SER A 454 21.88 16.03 -34.54
N ILE A 455 21.68 15.19 -35.57
CA ILE A 455 20.50 15.23 -36.43
C ILE A 455 19.23 14.98 -35.60
N ALA A 456 19.20 13.93 -34.77
CA ALA A 456 18.03 13.62 -33.95
C ALA A 456 17.71 14.75 -32.95
N ASN A 457 18.73 15.37 -32.38
CA ASN A 457 18.59 16.49 -31.46
C ASN A 457 18.08 17.77 -32.13
N LEU A 458 18.61 18.12 -33.31
CA LEU A 458 18.11 19.25 -34.10
C LEU A 458 16.68 19.00 -34.57
N TYR A 459 16.35 17.76 -34.91
CA TYR A 459 15.00 17.36 -35.23
C TYR A 459 14.02 17.62 -34.09
N GLN A 460 14.39 17.22 -32.87
CA GLN A 460 13.59 17.47 -31.68
C GLN A 460 13.45 18.97 -31.41
N LEU A 461 14.54 19.74 -31.51
CA LEU A 461 14.49 21.19 -31.35
C LEU A 461 13.54 21.86 -32.36
N LEU A 462 13.69 21.58 -33.66
CA LEU A 462 12.91 22.22 -34.73
C LEU A 462 11.43 21.86 -34.69
N MET A 463 11.11 20.59 -34.42
CA MET A 463 9.72 20.13 -34.37
C MET A 463 9.05 20.48 -33.04
N ARG A 464 9.75 20.37 -31.90
CA ARG A 464 9.18 20.63 -30.57
C ARG A 464 9.12 22.13 -30.29
N ASP A 465 10.21 22.86 -30.50
CA ASP A 465 10.35 24.21 -29.98
C ASP A 465 9.99 25.27 -31.03
N PHE A 466 10.16 24.97 -32.33
CA PHE A 466 9.86 25.90 -33.44
C PHE A 466 8.75 25.42 -34.40
N ARG A 467 8.15 24.26 -34.13
CA ARG A 467 6.97 23.71 -34.83
C ARG A 467 7.14 23.52 -36.34
N PHE A 468 8.33 23.19 -36.82
CA PHE A 468 8.54 22.82 -38.22
C PHE A 468 7.80 21.51 -38.54
N SER A 469 7.17 21.41 -39.71
CA SER A 469 6.70 20.11 -40.21
C SER A 469 7.89 19.18 -40.45
N GLU A 470 7.67 17.87 -40.46
CA GLU A 470 8.74 16.91 -40.74
C GLU A 470 9.42 17.20 -42.08
N GLY A 471 8.65 17.57 -43.12
CA GLY A 471 9.20 17.98 -44.41
C GLY A 471 10.09 19.21 -44.29
N GLN A 472 9.65 20.25 -43.57
CA GLN A 472 10.42 21.47 -43.34
C GLN A 472 11.68 21.20 -42.51
N ALA A 473 11.59 20.39 -41.46
CA ALA A 473 12.73 19.99 -40.65
C ALA A 473 13.75 19.19 -41.48
N LYS A 474 13.31 18.25 -42.33
CA LYS A 474 14.19 17.53 -43.28
C LYS A 474 14.86 18.48 -44.24
N THR A 475 14.07 19.34 -44.89
CA THR A 475 14.57 20.32 -45.85
C THR A 475 15.59 21.24 -45.20
N PHE A 476 15.29 21.77 -44.01
CA PHE A 476 16.17 22.65 -43.27
C PHE A 476 17.47 21.95 -42.89
N ILE A 477 17.40 20.78 -42.26
CA ILE A 477 18.58 20.01 -41.84
C ILE A 477 19.41 19.58 -43.05
N SER A 478 18.78 19.21 -44.16
CA SER A 478 19.48 18.85 -45.41
C SER A 478 20.17 20.03 -46.09
N GLY A 479 19.73 21.27 -45.79
CA GLY A 479 20.34 22.49 -46.29
C GLY A 479 21.53 22.99 -45.45
N ILE A 480 21.83 22.35 -44.31
CA ILE A 480 22.97 22.71 -43.47
C ILE A 480 24.26 22.18 -44.11
N LYS A 481 25.15 23.09 -44.51
CA LYS A 481 26.47 22.76 -45.08
C LYS A 481 27.45 22.31 -44.00
N THR A 482 28.39 21.43 -44.33
CA THR A 482 29.53 21.10 -43.44
C THR A 482 30.69 22.06 -43.73
N GLY A 483 31.52 22.35 -42.72
CA GLY A 483 32.55 23.42 -42.80
C GLY A 483 33.56 23.34 -43.96
N ASP A 484 33.78 22.17 -44.57
CA ASP A 484 34.68 22.02 -45.72
C ASP A 484 34.07 22.54 -47.04
N GLU A 485 32.74 22.66 -47.16
CA GLU A 485 32.08 23.17 -48.37
C GLU A 485 32.11 24.71 -48.46
N SER A 486 32.31 25.41 -47.34
CA SER A 486 32.34 26.88 -47.31
C SER A 486 33.68 27.51 -47.75
N ASP A 487 34.79 26.78 -47.68
CA ASP A 487 36.12 27.30 -48.07
C ASP A 487 36.30 27.43 -49.60
N HIS A 488 35.43 26.80 -50.39
CA HIS A 488 35.46 26.93 -51.85
C HIS A 488 34.68 28.14 -52.39
N GLU A 489 33.78 28.75 -51.61
CA GLU A 489 33.03 29.95 -52.04
C GLU A 489 33.68 31.27 -51.57
N ILE A 490 34.60 31.27 -50.60
CA ILE A 490 35.24 32.50 -50.06
C ILE A 490 36.55 32.88 -50.80
N ARG A 491 37.02 32.08 -51.76
CA ARG A 491 38.21 32.39 -52.59
C ARG A 491 37.93 32.83 -54.03
N ASN A 492 36.74 33.38 -54.32
CA ASN A 492 36.48 34.12 -55.57
C ASN A 492 35.89 35.49 -55.30
#